data_AF-A0A3E0C2Y6-F1
#
_entry.id   AF-A0A3E0C2Y6-F1
#
_cell.length_a   1.000
_cell.length_b   1.000
_cell.length_c   1.000
_cell.angle_alpha   90.00
_cell.angle_beta   90.00
_cell.angle_gamma   90.00
#
_symmetry.space_group_name_H-M   'P 1'
#
loop_
_entity.id
_entity.type
_entity.pdbx_description
1 polymer ?
#
loop_
_entity_poly.entity_id
_entity_poly.type
_entity_poly.pdbx_seq_one_letter_code
_entity_poly.pdbx_strand_id
1 'polypeptide(L)'
;MTYAFDFSGFGLYAGMLARGVAVTLGLTAVSTVLGGIVGIAGASVAVAGPKWARWVVASYVELIRNTPFIVQLFFVFFGLPSLGIHIDEVQAAILAMTVNLGAYAIEIVRAGIDSISRGQVQAAQALGLHGRQVFRFIVLPQAIANVFPALLSQVLIVMLGSAVVSQISVPDLTYAANFIQSRNFRSFESYLIITATYLVLSIVLRQIINRLGRGLFAGRAARGNESAPRNWRNRLMWRGARTLPTER
;
A
#
# COMPACT_ATOMS: atom_id res chain seq x y z
N MET A 1 -36.41 16.84 11.75
CA MET A 1 -36.56 16.44 10.34
C MET A 1 -36.10 15.00 10.22
N THR A 2 -37.00 14.08 9.83
CA THR A 2 -36.69 12.66 9.68
C THR A 2 -36.22 12.45 8.24
N TYR A 3 -34.94 12.13 8.05
CA TYR A 3 -34.42 11.81 6.72
C TYR A 3 -35.00 10.46 6.27
N ALA A 4 -35.60 10.43 5.07
CA ALA A 4 -36.13 9.21 4.48
C ALA A 4 -35.19 8.73 3.37
N PHE A 5 -34.64 7.54 3.54
CA PHE A 5 -33.74 6.92 2.56
C PHE A 5 -34.49 6.52 1.30
N ASP A 6 -33.95 6.91 0.14
CA ASP A 6 -34.52 6.50 -1.13
C ASP A 6 -33.46 6.04 -2.16
N PHE A 7 -33.38 4.72 -2.31
CA PHE A 7 -32.49 4.04 -3.26
C PHE A 7 -33.13 3.77 -4.63
N SER A 8 -34.34 4.27 -4.89
CA SER A 8 -34.95 4.18 -6.21
C SER A 8 -34.10 4.88 -7.28
N GLY A 9 -34.08 4.33 -8.50
CA GLY A 9 -33.34 4.90 -9.63
C GLY A 9 -31.85 4.54 -9.70
N PHE A 10 -31.23 4.01 -8.63
CA PHE A 10 -29.82 3.57 -8.69
C PHE A 10 -29.58 2.41 -9.65
N GLY A 11 -30.59 1.55 -9.87
CA GLY A 11 -30.52 0.47 -10.87
C GLY A 11 -30.23 0.98 -12.29
N LEU A 12 -30.65 2.20 -12.63
CA LEU A 12 -30.37 2.82 -13.94
C LEU A 12 -28.87 3.16 -14.11
N TYR A 13 -28.15 3.35 -13.01
CA TYR A 13 -26.73 3.70 -12.99
C TYR A 13 -25.81 2.51 -12.72
N ALA A 14 -26.36 1.29 -12.61
CA ALA A 14 -25.57 0.09 -12.32
C ALA A 14 -24.42 -0.14 -13.32
N GLY A 15 -24.66 0.12 -14.61
CA GLY A 15 -23.62 0.02 -15.65
C GLY A 15 -22.48 1.04 -15.46
N MET A 16 -22.82 2.26 -15.03
CA MET A 16 -21.83 3.30 -14.74
C MET A 16 -20.99 2.95 -13.50
N LEU A 17 -21.64 2.45 -12.44
CA LEU A 17 -20.94 1.97 -11.24
C LEU A 17 -20.01 0.80 -11.56
N ALA A 18 -20.46 -0.18 -12.35
CA ALA A 18 -19.63 -1.31 -12.77
C ALA A 18 -18.42 -0.87 -13.58
N ARG A 19 -18.59 0.11 -14.48
CA ARG A 19 -17.46 0.70 -15.23
C ARG A 19 -16.51 1.46 -14.31
N GLY A 20 -17.01 2.23 -13.35
CA GLY A 20 -16.19 2.92 -12.35
C GLY A 20 -15.38 1.94 -11.49
N VAL A 21 -15.97 0.81 -11.08
CA VAL A 21 -15.26 -0.29 -10.43
C VAL A 21 -14.14 -0.84 -11.32
N ALA A 22 -14.43 -1.12 -12.59
CA ALA A 22 -13.44 -1.65 -13.53
C ALA A 22 -12.26 -0.68 -13.73
N VAL A 23 -12.53 0.62 -13.88
CA VAL A 23 -11.50 1.66 -14.00
C VAL A 23 -10.67 1.74 -12.72
N THR A 24 -11.31 1.77 -11.55
CA THR A 24 -10.63 1.79 -10.24
C THR A 24 -9.68 0.61 -10.07
N LEU A 25 -10.15 -0.60 -10.40
CA LEU A 25 -9.33 -1.82 -10.33
C LEU A 25 -8.22 -1.82 -11.38
N GLY A 26 -8.48 -1.34 -12.60
CA GLY A 26 -7.48 -1.22 -13.66
C GLY A 26 -6.34 -0.27 -13.28
N LEU A 27 -6.68 0.94 -12.82
CA LEU A 27 -5.71 1.92 -12.31
C LEU A 27 -4.88 1.34 -11.17
N THR A 28 -5.55 0.71 -10.21
CA THR A 28 -4.89 0.09 -9.05
C THR A 28 -3.95 -1.02 -9.50
N ALA A 29 -4.38 -1.91 -10.41
CA ALA A 29 -3.57 -3.03 -10.87
C ALA A 29 -2.32 -2.57 -11.63
N VAL A 30 -2.48 -1.67 -12.61
CA VAL A 30 -1.37 -1.14 -13.40
C VAL A 30 -0.38 -0.39 -12.50
N SER A 31 -0.89 0.52 -11.65
CA SER A 31 -0.05 1.28 -10.72
C SER A 31 0.63 0.37 -9.70
N THR A 32 -0.02 -0.72 -9.28
CA THR A 32 0.58 -1.72 -8.38
C THR A 32 1.78 -2.41 -9.01
N VAL A 33 1.66 -2.81 -10.27
CA VAL A 33 2.78 -3.46 -10.99
C VAL A 33 3.92 -2.47 -11.19
N LEU A 34 3.63 -1.29 -11.73
CA LEU A 34 4.66 -0.27 -12.01
C LEU A 34 5.31 0.25 -10.72
N GLY A 35 4.50 0.60 -9.72
CA GLY A 35 4.98 1.05 -8.41
C GLY A 35 5.73 -0.04 -7.67
N GLY A 36 5.36 -1.32 -7.85
CA GLY A 36 6.13 -2.45 -7.36
C GLY A 36 7.52 -2.56 -7.99
N ILE A 37 7.62 -2.35 -9.31
CA ILE A 37 8.91 -2.32 -10.04
C ILE A 37 9.78 -1.18 -9.51
N VAL A 38 9.22 0.03 -9.39
CA VAL A 38 9.90 1.20 -8.80
C VAL A 38 10.33 0.90 -7.36
N GLY A 39 9.46 0.26 -6.58
CA GLY A 39 9.70 -0.19 -5.22
C GLY A 39 10.94 -1.09 -5.10
N ILE A 40 10.98 -2.15 -5.90
CA ILE A 40 12.07 -3.13 -5.88
C ILE A 40 13.37 -2.51 -6.41
N ALA A 41 13.31 -1.76 -7.51
CA ALA A 41 14.49 -1.11 -8.08
C ALA A 41 15.08 -0.06 -7.12
N GLY A 42 14.24 0.82 -6.58
CA GLY A 42 14.66 1.85 -5.63
C GLY A 42 15.17 1.26 -4.31
N ALA A 43 14.53 0.20 -3.78
CA ALA A 43 15.03 -0.47 -2.58
C ALA A 43 16.40 -1.14 -2.81
N SER A 44 16.62 -1.72 -4.00
CA SER A 44 17.91 -2.29 -4.37
C SER A 44 19.02 -1.24 -4.37
N VAL A 45 18.73 -0.04 -4.90
CA VAL A 45 19.65 1.10 -4.86
C VAL A 45 19.85 1.62 -3.44
N ALA A 46 18.78 1.70 -2.63
CA ALA A 46 18.86 2.16 -1.24
C ALA A 46 19.77 1.25 -0.39
N VAL A 47 19.73 -0.08 -0.62
CA VAL A 47 20.51 -1.06 0.14
C VAL A 47 21.95 -1.19 -0.39
N ALA A 48 22.13 -1.29 -1.71
CA ALA A 48 23.40 -1.69 -2.32
C ALA A 48 24.06 -0.61 -3.19
N GLY A 49 23.34 0.47 -3.53
CA GLY A 49 23.83 1.52 -4.42
C GLY A 49 24.97 2.37 -3.84
N PRO A 50 25.65 3.19 -4.65
CA PRO A 50 26.62 4.16 -4.17
C PRO A 50 25.95 5.28 -3.35
N LYS A 51 26.72 6.00 -2.52
CA LYS A 51 26.20 7.02 -1.59
C LYS A 51 25.32 8.07 -2.27
N TRP A 52 25.71 8.56 -3.45
CA TRP A 52 24.94 9.56 -4.19
C TRP A 52 23.58 9.02 -4.67
N ALA A 53 23.53 7.78 -5.16
CA ALA A 53 22.29 7.17 -5.64
C ALA A 53 21.33 6.88 -4.49
N ARG A 54 21.85 6.46 -3.33
CA ARG A 54 21.06 6.32 -2.10
C ARG A 54 20.45 7.65 -1.66
N TRP A 55 21.22 8.73 -1.77
CA TRP A 55 20.73 10.06 -1.44
C TRP A 55 19.60 10.49 -2.37
N VAL A 56 19.74 10.29 -3.68
CA VAL A 56 18.67 10.57 -4.67
C VAL A 56 17.40 9.78 -4.34
N VAL A 57 17.52 8.47 -4.07
CA VAL A 57 16.37 7.64 -3.70
C VAL A 57 15.76 8.10 -2.38
N ALA A 58 16.58 8.44 -1.38
CA ALA A 58 16.09 8.93 -0.10
C ALA A 58 15.32 10.25 -0.25
N SER A 59 15.85 11.20 -1.02
CA SER A 59 15.18 12.47 -1.32
C SER A 59 13.85 12.26 -2.05
N TYR A 60 13.81 11.36 -3.04
CA TYR A 60 12.57 10.97 -3.71
C TYR A 60 11.53 10.41 -2.72
N VAL A 61 11.93 9.44 -1.89
CA VAL A 61 11.06 8.81 -0.89
C VAL A 61 10.55 9.84 0.11
N GLU A 62 11.43 10.72 0.60
CA GLU A 62 11.10 11.76 1.58
C GLU A 62 10.13 12.78 0.99
N LEU A 63 10.38 13.28 -0.22
CA LEU A 63 9.50 14.27 -0.86
C LEU A 63 8.10 13.70 -1.12
N ILE A 64 8.02 12.49 -1.68
CA ILE A 64 6.74 11.87 -2.06
C ILE A 64 5.93 11.45 -0.83
N ARG A 65 6.57 10.93 0.23
CA ARG A 65 5.84 10.52 1.44
C ARG A 65 5.40 11.71 2.29
N ASN A 66 6.07 12.86 2.19
CA ASN A 66 5.71 14.08 2.91
C ASN A 66 4.81 15.04 2.12
N THR A 67 4.41 14.68 0.90
CA THR A 67 3.50 15.49 0.07
C THR A 67 2.15 14.79 -0.10
N PRO A 68 1.01 15.50 0.03
CA PRO A 68 -0.31 14.90 -0.18
C PRO A 68 -0.48 14.34 -1.60
N PHE A 69 -1.12 13.18 -1.72
CA PHE A 69 -1.33 12.51 -3.02
C PHE A 69 -2.11 13.38 -4.01
N ILE A 70 -3.15 14.10 -3.56
CA ILE A 70 -3.92 14.99 -4.43
C ILE A 70 -3.07 16.10 -5.07
N VAL A 71 -2.10 16.63 -4.33
CA VAL A 71 -1.18 17.66 -4.83
C VAL A 71 -0.24 17.06 -5.88
N GLN A 72 0.26 15.85 -5.65
CA GLN A 72 1.08 15.13 -6.64
C GLN A 72 0.30 14.87 -7.93
N LEU A 73 -0.97 14.45 -7.80
CA LEU A 73 -1.85 14.23 -8.94
C LEU A 73 -2.05 15.49 -9.77
N PHE A 74 -2.36 16.62 -9.12
CA PHE A 74 -2.52 17.90 -9.81
C PHE A 74 -1.21 18.41 -10.42
N PHE A 75 -0.08 18.22 -9.75
CA PHE A 75 1.22 18.58 -10.31
C PHE A 75 1.53 17.78 -11.57
N VAL A 76 1.22 16.48 -11.59
CA VAL A 76 1.38 15.65 -12.78
C VAL A 76 0.42 16.07 -13.89
N PHE A 77 -0.87 16.24 -13.58
CA PHE A 77 -1.90 16.51 -14.59
C PHE A 77 -1.84 17.94 -15.16
N PHE A 78 -1.61 18.96 -14.33
CA PHE A 78 -1.54 20.36 -14.78
C PHE A 78 -0.11 20.84 -15.05
N GLY A 79 0.87 20.33 -14.29
CA GLY A 79 2.26 20.76 -14.42
C GLY A 79 2.98 20.20 -15.64
N LEU A 80 2.80 18.91 -15.97
CA LEU A 80 3.48 18.32 -17.14
C LEU A 80 3.05 18.96 -18.48
N PRO A 81 1.76 19.24 -18.74
CA PRO A 81 1.35 19.97 -19.95
C PRO A 81 1.95 21.36 -20.05
N SER A 82 2.16 22.06 -18.92
CA SER A 82 2.83 23.37 -18.91
C SER A 82 4.30 23.30 -19.35
N LEU A 83 4.91 22.11 -19.26
CA LEU A 83 6.27 21.80 -19.75
C LEU A 83 6.27 21.24 -21.18
N GLY A 84 5.11 21.21 -21.86
CA GLY A 84 4.95 20.68 -23.21
C GLY A 84 4.64 19.19 -23.30
N ILE A 85 4.56 18.47 -22.17
CA ILE A 85 4.28 17.03 -22.13
C ILE A 85 2.78 16.83 -21.94
N HIS A 86 2.10 16.45 -23.01
CA HIS A 86 0.66 16.22 -23.00
C HIS A 86 0.37 14.76 -22.68
N ILE A 87 -0.34 14.53 -21.58
CA ILE A 87 -0.79 13.20 -21.14
C ILE A 87 -2.28 13.27 -20.86
N ASP A 88 -2.99 12.16 -21.08
CA ASP A 88 -4.40 12.06 -20.73
C ASP A 88 -4.60 11.90 -19.21
N GLU A 89 -5.84 12.04 -18.75
CA GLU A 89 -6.19 11.95 -17.32
C GLU A 89 -5.89 10.57 -16.71
N VAL A 90 -5.99 9.49 -17.50
CA VAL A 90 -5.74 8.12 -17.05
C VAL A 90 -4.23 7.89 -16.88
N GLN A 91 -3.42 8.36 -17.83
CA GLN A 91 -1.97 8.34 -17.80
C GLN A 91 -1.44 9.17 -16.63
N ALA A 92 -1.99 10.36 -16.40
CA ALA A 92 -1.64 11.20 -15.27
C ALA A 92 -1.95 10.49 -13.93
N ALA A 93 -3.12 9.86 -13.82
CA ALA A 93 -3.49 9.08 -12.66
C ALA A 93 -2.53 7.90 -12.43
N ILE A 94 -2.25 7.09 -13.46
CA ILE A 94 -1.31 5.96 -13.36
C ILE A 94 0.08 6.44 -12.95
N LEU A 95 0.58 7.53 -13.53
CA LEU A 95 1.90 8.07 -13.22
C LEU A 95 1.97 8.55 -11.76
N ALA A 96 1.01 9.36 -11.33
CA ALA A 96 0.94 9.87 -9.95
C ALA A 96 0.80 8.72 -8.93
N MET A 97 -0.07 7.73 -9.20
CA MET A 97 -0.24 6.56 -8.34
C MET A 97 1.00 5.68 -8.30
N THR A 98 1.68 5.49 -9.44
CA THR A 98 2.94 4.73 -9.55
C THR A 98 4.05 5.37 -8.74
N VAL A 99 4.23 6.69 -8.88
CA VAL A 99 5.20 7.47 -8.12
C VAL A 99 4.90 7.37 -6.62
N ASN A 100 3.65 7.59 -6.23
CA ASN A 100 3.25 7.50 -4.84
C ASN A 100 3.52 6.10 -4.27
N LEU A 101 2.96 5.05 -4.89
CA LEU A 101 3.15 3.68 -4.46
C LEU A 101 4.63 3.29 -4.42
N GLY A 102 5.40 3.65 -5.45
CA GLY A 102 6.81 3.30 -5.54
C GLY A 102 7.62 3.85 -4.37
N ALA A 103 7.40 5.12 -3.98
CA ALA A 103 8.09 5.71 -2.83
C ALA A 103 7.79 4.96 -1.52
N TYR A 104 6.52 4.61 -1.27
CA TYR A 104 6.15 3.81 -0.10
C TYR A 104 6.73 2.40 -0.19
N ALA A 105 6.69 1.76 -1.37
CA ALA A 105 7.20 0.41 -1.57
C ALA A 105 8.72 0.32 -1.35
N ILE A 106 9.50 1.32 -1.79
CA ILE A 106 10.95 1.40 -1.51
C ILE A 106 11.20 1.33 0.00
N GLU A 107 10.49 2.16 0.77
CA GLU A 107 10.68 2.22 2.21
C GLU A 107 10.23 0.93 2.89
N ILE A 108 9.09 0.36 2.49
CA ILE A 108 8.59 -0.88 3.08
C ILE A 108 9.61 -2.00 2.85
N VAL A 109 10.14 -2.15 1.62
CA VAL A 109 11.14 -3.18 1.31
C VAL A 109 12.44 -2.95 2.08
N ARG A 110 12.92 -1.70 2.12
CA ARG A 110 14.12 -1.32 2.88
C ARG A 110 13.98 -1.65 4.37
N ALA A 111 12.90 -1.20 5.00
CA ALA A 111 12.61 -1.47 6.40
C ALA A 111 12.46 -2.98 6.68
N GLY A 112 11.91 -3.73 5.73
CA GLY A 112 11.83 -5.19 5.80
C GLY A 112 13.18 -5.89 5.82
N ILE A 113 14.13 -5.42 5.00
CA ILE A 113 15.51 -5.93 5.00
C ILE A 113 16.22 -5.54 6.31
N ASP A 114 16.07 -4.29 6.73
CA ASP A 114 16.68 -3.75 7.96
C ASP A 114 16.10 -4.39 9.24
N SER A 115 14.91 -4.99 9.16
CA SER A 115 14.27 -5.69 10.29
C SER A 115 14.93 -7.01 10.69
N ILE A 116 15.79 -7.58 9.82
CA ILE A 116 16.44 -8.86 10.06
C ILE A 116 17.58 -8.68 11.08
N SER A 117 17.63 -9.55 12.09
CA SER A 117 18.59 -9.37 13.19
C SER A 117 20.03 -9.53 12.72
N ARG A 118 20.90 -8.63 13.19
CA ARG A 118 22.35 -8.73 12.91
C ARG A 118 22.94 -10.05 13.43
N GLY A 119 22.39 -10.60 14.52
CA GLY A 119 22.79 -11.89 15.07
C GLY A 119 22.57 -13.05 14.09
N GLN A 120 21.46 -13.07 13.34
CA GLN A 120 21.24 -14.08 12.30
C GLN A 120 22.27 -13.97 11.17
N VAL A 121 22.62 -12.74 10.77
CA VAL A 121 23.65 -12.49 9.75
C VAL A 121 25.03 -12.93 10.25
N GLN A 122 25.38 -12.61 11.50
CA GLN A 122 26.65 -13.00 12.12
C GLN A 122 26.76 -14.52 12.32
N ALA A 123 25.69 -15.19 12.77
CA ALA A 123 25.66 -16.65 12.91
C ALA A 123 25.85 -17.35 11.55
N ALA A 124 25.23 -16.82 10.50
CA ALA A 124 25.39 -17.33 9.15
C ALA A 124 26.84 -17.20 8.64
N GLN A 125 27.46 -16.06 8.91
CA GLN A 125 28.87 -15.81 8.58
C GLN A 125 29.80 -16.74 9.38
N ALA A 126 29.50 -17.00 10.65
CA ALA A 126 30.24 -17.95 11.49
C ALA A 126 30.14 -19.40 10.99
N LEU A 127 29.04 -19.75 10.31
CA LEU A 127 28.86 -21.03 9.61
C LEU A 127 29.53 -21.07 8.22
N GLY A 128 30.32 -20.06 7.86
CA GLY A 128 31.09 -20.01 6.61
C GLY A 128 30.32 -19.49 5.39
N LEU A 129 29.09 -18.96 5.57
CA LEU A 129 28.35 -18.37 4.45
C LEU A 129 28.91 -17.00 4.07
N HIS A 130 29.20 -16.81 2.78
CA HIS A 130 29.63 -15.51 2.27
C HIS A 130 28.44 -14.56 2.03
N GLY A 131 28.67 -13.25 1.94
CA GLY A 131 27.61 -12.23 1.97
C GLY A 131 26.44 -12.43 1.00
N ARG A 132 26.67 -12.93 -0.22
CA ARG A 132 25.60 -13.25 -1.18
C ARG A 132 24.76 -14.45 -0.76
N GLN A 133 25.37 -15.47 -0.16
CA GLN A 133 24.65 -16.63 0.39
C GLN A 133 23.80 -16.21 1.59
N VAL A 134 24.37 -15.40 2.50
CA VAL A 134 23.64 -14.87 3.65
C VAL A 134 22.42 -14.06 3.19
N PHE A 135 22.61 -13.17 2.21
CA PHE A 135 21.49 -12.40 1.67
C PHE A 135 20.42 -13.29 1.03
N ARG A 136 20.81 -14.19 0.13
CA ARG A 136 19.87 -15.04 -0.64
C ARG A 136 19.11 -16.05 0.22
N PHE A 137 19.78 -16.69 1.17
CA PHE A 137 19.21 -17.81 1.93
C PHE A 137 18.62 -17.41 3.27
N ILE A 138 19.03 -16.27 3.85
CA ILE A 138 18.62 -15.89 5.20
C ILE A 138 17.85 -14.57 5.18
N VAL A 139 18.46 -13.50 4.66
CA VAL A 139 17.85 -12.16 4.71
C VAL A 139 16.64 -12.07 3.79
N LEU A 140 16.80 -12.42 2.50
CA LEU A 140 15.79 -12.21 1.48
C LEU A 140 14.48 -12.97 1.77
N PRO A 141 14.47 -14.27 2.11
CA PRO A 141 13.22 -14.99 2.36
C PRO A 141 12.45 -14.44 3.58
N GLN A 142 13.17 -14.02 4.62
CA GLN A 142 12.57 -13.42 5.81
C GLN A 142 12.07 -11.99 5.54
N ALA A 143 12.86 -11.20 4.81
CA ALA A 143 12.49 -9.84 4.43
C ALA A 143 11.21 -9.84 3.59
N ILE A 144 11.10 -10.71 2.58
CA ILE A 144 9.88 -10.80 1.77
C ILE A 144 8.66 -11.16 2.64
N ALA A 145 8.80 -12.10 3.58
CA ALA A 145 7.72 -12.46 4.50
C ALA A 145 7.29 -11.29 5.40
N ASN A 146 8.25 -10.47 5.87
CA ASN A 146 7.99 -9.30 6.70
C ASN A 146 7.35 -8.14 5.92
N VAL A 147 7.74 -7.98 4.65
CA VAL A 147 7.32 -6.90 3.75
C VAL A 147 5.92 -7.12 3.19
N PHE A 148 5.54 -8.39 2.96
CA PHE A 148 4.30 -8.73 2.26
C PHE A 148 3.03 -8.12 2.90
N PRO A 149 2.79 -8.19 4.24
CA PRO A 149 1.60 -7.59 4.85
C PRO A 149 1.55 -6.06 4.69
N ALA A 150 2.71 -5.41 4.71
CA ALA A 150 2.82 -3.96 4.55
C ALA A 150 2.58 -3.55 3.10
N LEU A 151 3.15 -4.26 2.11
CA LEU A 151 2.87 -4.01 0.68
C LEU A 151 1.40 -4.22 0.34
N LEU A 152 0.78 -5.30 0.86
CA LEU A 152 -0.66 -5.52 0.69
C LEU A 152 -1.45 -4.33 1.21
N SER A 153 -1.12 -3.85 2.41
CA SER A 153 -1.79 -2.69 3.00
C SER A 153 -1.60 -1.45 2.15
N GLN A 154 -0.42 -1.24 1.59
CA GLN A 154 -0.14 -0.12 0.69
C GLN A 154 -0.94 -0.19 -0.61
N VAL A 155 -1.10 -1.37 -1.21
CA VAL A 155 -1.93 -1.55 -2.42
C VAL A 155 -3.39 -1.17 -2.14
N LEU A 156 -3.92 -1.54 -0.96
CA LEU A 156 -5.28 -1.15 -0.57
C LEU A 156 -5.39 0.36 -0.32
N ILE A 157 -4.38 0.98 0.28
CA ILE A 157 -4.33 2.44 0.46
C ILE A 157 -4.36 3.14 -0.90
N VAL A 158 -3.60 2.65 -1.88
CA VAL A 158 -3.58 3.21 -3.24
C VAL A 158 -4.91 3.00 -3.96
N MET A 159 -5.55 1.84 -3.80
CA MET A 159 -6.90 1.60 -4.34
C MET A 159 -7.93 2.57 -3.76
N LEU A 160 -7.93 2.78 -2.45
CA LEU A 160 -8.83 3.74 -1.80
C LEU A 160 -8.48 5.19 -2.20
N GLY A 161 -7.18 5.51 -2.26
CA GLY A 161 -6.67 6.82 -2.67
C GLY A 161 -6.98 7.16 -4.14
N SER A 162 -7.21 6.15 -4.98
CA SER A 162 -7.61 6.37 -6.38
C SER A 162 -8.93 7.14 -6.51
N ALA A 163 -9.79 7.17 -5.49
CA ALA A 163 -10.99 8.01 -5.47
C ALA A 163 -10.72 9.49 -5.83
N VAL A 164 -9.52 9.99 -5.50
CA VAL A 164 -9.08 11.34 -5.76
C VAL A 164 -8.86 11.60 -7.26
N VAL A 165 -8.66 10.58 -8.09
CA VAL A 165 -8.46 10.74 -9.55
C VAL A 165 -9.70 11.28 -10.25
N SER A 166 -10.88 11.14 -9.64
CA SER A 166 -12.12 11.81 -10.09
C SER A 166 -11.98 13.34 -10.20
N GLN A 167 -11.07 13.94 -9.43
CA GLN A 167 -10.84 15.39 -9.41
C GLN A 167 -10.19 15.91 -10.69
N ILE A 168 -9.56 15.03 -11.48
CA ILE A 168 -9.05 15.34 -12.82
C ILE A 168 -9.92 14.67 -13.91
N SER A 169 -11.19 14.41 -13.58
CA SER A 169 -12.20 13.87 -14.50
C SER A 169 -11.97 12.43 -14.98
N VAL A 170 -11.14 11.64 -14.31
CA VAL A 170 -11.06 10.20 -14.58
C VAL A 170 -12.39 9.54 -14.20
N PRO A 171 -13.01 8.73 -15.08
CA PRO A 171 -14.31 8.11 -14.84
C PRO A 171 -14.21 6.86 -13.92
N ASP A 172 -13.69 7.06 -12.71
CA ASP A 172 -13.56 6.04 -11.68
C ASP A 172 -14.89 5.83 -10.92
N LEU A 173 -14.84 5.05 -9.83
CA LEU A 173 -16.00 4.81 -8.99
C LEU A 173 -16.51 6.09 -8.31
N THR A 174 -15.60 6.96 -7.85
CA THR A 174 -15.99 8.23 -7.21
C THR A 174 -16.58 9.22 -8.21
N TYR A 175 -16.11 9.21 -9.45
CA TYR A 175 -16.74 9.97 -10.54
C TYR A 175 -18.20 9.56 -10.74
N ALA A 176 -18.51 8.26 -10.76
CA ALA A 176 -19.88 7.77 -10.87
C ALA A 176 -20.76 8.26 -9.72
N ALA A 177 -20.22 8.30 -8.49
CA ALA A 177 -20.91 8.86 -7.32
C ALA A 177 -21.34 10.31 -7.56
N ASN A 178 -20.37 11.15 -7.96
CA ASN A 178 -20.57 12.58 -8.21
C ASN A 178 -21.56 12.81 -9.35
N PHE A 179 -21.50 11.99 -10.40
CA PHE A 179 -22.44 12.07 -11.49
C PHE A 179 -23.88 11.77 -11.02
N ILE A 180 -24.09 10.66 -10.29
CA ILE A 180 -25.42 10.26 -9.83
C ILE A 180 -26.02 11.33 -8.91
N GLN A 181 -25.26 11.79 -7.91
CA GLN A 181 -25.76 12.80 -6.98
C GLN A 181 -26.07 14.14 -7.67
N SER A 182 -25.34 14.51 -8.72
CA SER A 182 -25.64 15.73 -9.49
C SER A 182 -26.95 15.66 -10.27
N ARG A 183 -27.45 14.44 -10.54
CA ARG A 183 -28.66 14.19 -11.33
C ARG A 183 -29.90 13.98 -10.47
N ASN A 184 -29.77 13.25 -9.36
CA ASN A 184 -30.89 12.93 -8.48
C ASN A 184 -30.90 13.74 -7.17
N PHE A 185 -29.86 14.53 -6.90
CA PHE A 185 -29.68 15.32 -5.67
C PHE A 185 -29.67 14.47 -4.37
N ARG A 186 -29.37 13.16 -4.49
CA ARG A 186 -29.31 12.20 -3.39
C ARG A 186 -27.86 11.89 -3.02
N SER A 187 -27.20 12.86 -2.38
CA SER A 187 -25.79 12.75 -2.03
C SER A 187 -25.53 11.67 -0.98
N PHE A 188 -26.38 11.55 0.05
CA PHE A 188 -26.16 10.60 1.14
C PHE A 188 -26.21 9.15 0.66
N GLU A 189 -27.25 8.78 -0.11
CA GLU A 189 -27.40 7.45 -0.68
C GLU A 189 -26.28 7.11 -1.66
N SER A 190 -25.88 8.09 -2.50
CA SER A 190 -24.80 7.91 -3.46
C SER A 190 -23.47 7.60 -2.76
N TYR A 191 -23.11 8.39 -1.74
CA TYR A 191 -21.88 8.14 -0.98
C TYR A 191 -21.96 6.88 -0.12
N LEU A 192 -23.14 6.50 0.38
CA LEU A 192 -23.33 5.25 1.12
C LEU A 192 -23.07 4.03 0.23
N ILE A 193 -23.64 4.01 -0.99
CA ILE A 193 -23.41 2.93 -1.96
C ILE A 193 -21.92 2.83 -2.33
N ILE A 194 -21.27 3.97 -2.56
CA ILE A 194 -19.88 4.02 -2.99
C ILE A 194 -18.94 3.60 -1.86
N THR A 195 -19.21 4.04 -0.63
CA THR A 195 -18.50 3.59 0.57
C THR A 195 -18.62 2.08 0.75
N ALA A 196 -19.83 1.54 0.63
CA ALA A 196 -20.06 0.09 0.69
C ALA A 196 -19.32 -0.65 -0.42
N THR A 197 -19.29 -0.09 -1.64
CA THR A 197 -18.58 -0.67 -2.78
C THR A 197 -17.07 -0.69 -2.55
N TYR A 198 -16.45 0.42 -2.14
CA TYR A 198 -15.03 0.47 -1.80
C TYR A 198 -14.67 -0.48 -0.66
N LEU A 199 -15.55 -0.64 0.34
CA LEU A 199 -15.37 -1.59 1.43
C LEU A 199 -15.35 -3.04 0.91
N VAL A 200 -16.33 -3.41 0.09
CA VAL A 200 -16.39 -4.74 -0.55
C VAL A 200 -15.16 -4.98 -1.41
N LEU A 201 -14.78 -4.02 -2.25
CA LEU A 201 -13.58 -4.12 -3.08
C LEU A 201 -12.32 -4.31 -2.24
N SER A 202 -12.19 -3.56 -1.13
CA SER A 202 -11.04 -3.68 -0.22
C SER A 202 -10.95 -5.07 0.40
N ILE A 203 -12.09 -5.63 0.83
CA ILE A 203 -12.15 -6.98 1.43
C ILE A 203 -11.81 -8.04 0.38
N VAL A 204 -12.41 -7.96 -0.81
CA VAL A 204 -12.19 -8.91 -1.91
C VAL A 204 -10.73 -8.86 -2.37
N LEU A 205 -10.20 -7.67 -2.63
CA LEU A 205 -8.80 -7.50 -3.06
C LEU A 205 -7.82 -8.02 -2.01
N ARG A 206 -8.05 -7.71 -0.72
CA ARG A 206 -7.27 -8.26 0.39
C ARG A 206 -7.29 -9.79 0.40
N GLN A 207 -8.46 -10.40 0.23
CA GLN A 207 -8.60 -11.86 0.22
C GLN A 207 -7.87 -12.50 -0.97
N ILE A 208 -7.99 -11.91 -2.16
CA ILE A 208 -7.31 -12.37 -3.37
C ILE A 208 -5.80 -12.31 -3.17
N ILE A 209 -5.24 -11.16 -2.78
CA ILE A 209 -3.80 -10.99 -2.57
C ILE A 209 -3.30 -11.95 -1.48
N ASN A 210 -4.02 -12.10 -0.37
CA ASN A 210 -3.65 -13.06 0.69
C ASN A 210 -3.73 -14.52 0.24
N ARG A 211 -4.67 -14.89 -0.63
CA ARG A 211 -4.73 -16.26 -1.19
C ARG A 211 -3.55 -16.51 -2.11
N LEU A 212 -3.20 -15.55 -2.98
CA LEU A 212 -2.02 -15.63 -3.84
C LEU A 212 -0.72 -15.69 -3.00
N GLY A 213 -0.62 -14.89 -1.95
CA GLY A 213 0.54 -14.86 -1.05
C GLY A 213 0.68 -16.09 -0.15
N ARG A 214 -0.43 -16.77 0.20
CA ARG A 214 -0.39 -17.98 1.04
C ARG A 214 0.43 -19.11 0.41
N GLY A 215 0.46 -19.21 -0.92
CA GLY A 215 1.32 -20.17 -1.63
C GLY A 215 2.82 -19.82 -1.55
N LEU A 216 3.16 -18.53 -1.41
CA LEU A 216 4.55 -18.04 -1.34
C LEU A 216 5.13 -18.06 0.09
N PHE A 217 4.29 -17.93 1.13
CA PHE A 217 4.74 -17.73 2.53
C PHE A 217 4.23 -18.78 3.53
N ALA A 218 3.64 -19.89 3.07
CA ALA A 218 3.27 -21.02 3.91
C ALA A 218 4.47 -21.46 4.77
N GLY A 219 4.42 -21.18 6.08
CA GLY A 219 5.45 -21.56 7.05
C GLY A 219 6.36 -20.44 7.57
N ARG A 220 6.25 -19.19 7.08
CA ARG A 220 7.19 -18.09 7.47
C ARG A 220 6.51 -16.81 7.97
N ALA A 221 5.19 -16.82 8.18
CA ALA A 221 4.55 -15.73 8.90
C ALA A 221 5.20 -15.64 10.29
N ALA A 222 5.85 -14.51 10.58
CA ALA A 222 6.26 -14.20 11.94
C ALA A 222 5.02 -14.38 12.81
N ARG A 223 5.03 -15.38 13.69
CA ARG A 223 4.05 -15.48 14.78
C ARG A 223 4.19 -14.16 15.53
N GLY A 224 3.28 -13.22 15.26
CA GLY A 224 3.31 -11.90 15.87
C GLY A 224 3.28 -12.12 17.35
N ASN A 225 4.43 -11.92 18.00
CA ASN A 225 4.73 -12.13 19.41
C ASN A 225 3.53 -12.57 20.29
N GLU A 226 3.06 -13.81 20.14
CA GLU A 226 2.01 -14.40 20.98
C GLU A 226 2.57 -14.80 22.36
N SER A 227 3.66 -14.18 22.80
CA SER A 227 4.17 -14.35 24.17
C SER A 227 3.50 -13.43 25.17
N ALA A 228 2.67 -12.46 24.74
CA ALA A 228 1.82 -11.71 25.65
C ALA A 228 0.62 -12.58 26.03
N PRO A 229 0.48 -13.01 27.30
CA PRO A 229 -0.63 -13.85 27.67
C PRO A 229 -1.96 -13.13 27.41
N ARG A 230 -2.85 -13.82 26.69
CA ARG A 230 -4.17 -13.33 26.27
C ARG A 230 -5.06 -12.90 27.43
N ASN A 231 -4.76 -13.40 28.64
CA ASN A 231 -5.52 -13.16 29.85
C ASN A 231 -4.84 -12.14 30.77
N TRP A 232 -5.60 -11.15 31.27
CA TRP A 232 -5.08 -10.05 32.10
C TRP A 232 -4.39 -10.53 33.39
N ARG A 233 -4.87 -11.63 33.99
CA ARG A 233 -4.29 -12.25 35.20
C ARG A 233 -2.84 -12.71 34.99
N ASN A 234 -2.55 -13.28 33.82
CA ASN A 234 -1.20 -13.76 33.48
C ASN A 234 -0.26 -12.59 33.11
N ARG A 235 -0.81 -11.45 32.68
CA ARG A 235 -0.06 -10.24 32.34
C ARG A 235 0.56 -9.57 33.59
N LEU A 236 -0.12 -9.66 34.73
CA LEU A 236 0.41 -9.22 36.03
C LEU A 236 1.56 -10.13 36.51
N MET A 237 1.41 -11.45 36.39
CA MET A 237 2.46 -12.40 36.76
C MET A 237 3.72 -12.23 35.90
N TRP A 238 3.56 -11.95 34.60
CA TRP A 238 4.69 -11.76 33.69
C TRP A 238 5.50 -10.47 33.95
N ARG A 239 4.87 -9.46 34.57
CA ARG A 239 5.57 -8.25 35.02
C ARG A 239 6.42 -8.49 36.27
N GLY A 240 5.99 -9.39 37.16
CA GLY A 240 6.71 -9.72 38.39
C GLY A 240 8.00 -10.52 38.16
N ALA A 241 8.10 -11.27 37.05
CA ALA A 241 9.26 -12.12 36.78
C ALA A 241 10.49 -11.35 36.22
N ARG A 242 10.38 -10.06 35.89
CA ARG A 242 11.48 -9.26 35.33
C ARG A 242 12.31 -8.51 36.35
N THR A 243 11.96 -8.58 37.62
CA THR A 243 12.73 -7.96 38.71
C THR A 243 13.51 -9.04 39.46
N LEU A 244 14.50 -9.63 38.81
CA LEU A 244 15.61 -10.24 39.54
C LEU A 244 16.78 -9.26 39.49
N PRO A 245 17.39 -8.92 40.63
CA PRO A 245 18.53 -8.00 40.66
C PRO A 245 19.69 -8.62 39.89
N THR A 246 20.31 -7.86 39.00
CA THR A 246 21.66 -8.15 38.52
C THR A 246 22.59 -8.08 39.72
N GLU A 247 23.09 -9.22 40.18
CA GLU A 247 24.18 -9.26 41.15
C GLU A 247 25.42 -8.55 40.57
N ARG A 248 26.15 -7.91 41.48
CA ARG A 248 27.32 -7.07 41.24
C ARG A 248 28.52 -7.84 40.71
#